data_AF-A0A4R8M490-F1
#
_entry.id   AF-A0A4R8M490-F1
#
_cell.length_a   1.000
_cell.length_b   1.000
_cell.length_c   1.000
_cell.angle_alpha   90.00
_cell.angle_beta   90.00
_cell.angle_gamma   90.00
#
_symmetry.space_group_name_H-M   'P 1'
#
loop_
_entity.id
_entity.type
_entity.pdbx_description
1 polymer ?
#
loop_
_entity_poly.entity_id
_entity_poly.type
_entity_poly.pdbx_seq_one_letter_code
_entity_poly.pdbx_strand_id
1 'polypeptide(L)'
;MQIAKPLIGMAAMVGVTAAYASGFVVTSEMSNGRDIRLFEHVAACDGGPGAFVYRHGTLVSQTCNVRVTARGATVVLPAFNQRFFFPRDTLYAHSDS
;
A
#
# COMPACT_ATOMS: atom_id res chain seq x y z
N MET A 1 -11.35 -36.74 34.94
CA MET A 1 -12.14 -35.50 34.92
C MET A 1 -11.43 -34.51 34.02
N GLN A 2 -12.06 -34.18 32.89
CA GLN A 2 -11.50 -33.36 31.81
C GLN A 2 -11.70 -31.87 32.13
N ILE A 3 -10.63 -31.08 32.10
CA ILE A 3 -10.72 -29.62 32.15
C ILE A 3 -10.34 -29.10 30.77
N ALA A 4 -11.36 -28.57 30.09
CA ALA A 4 -11.33 -28.13 28.72
C ALA A 4 -10.34 -26.97 28.51
N LYS A 5 -9.50 -27.09 27.48
CA LYS A 5 -8.72 -25.97 26.92
C LYS A 5 -9.67 -25.09 26.11
N PRO A 6 -9.75 -23.77 26.35
CA PRO A 6 -10.45 -22.88 25.45
C PRO A 6 -9.64 -22.74 24.15
N LEU A 7 -10.10 -23.44 23.11
CA LEU A 7 -9.84 -23.11 21.72
C LEU A 7 -10.71 -21.89 21.37
N ILE A 8 -10.11 -20.70 21.47
CA ILE A 8 -10.63 -19.49 20.84
C ILE A 8 -9.69 -19.31 19.65
N GLY A 9 -10.07 -19.73 18.44
CA GLY A 9 -11.25 -19.25 17.74
C GLY A 9 -10.70 -18.33 16.65
N MET A 10 -10.48 -18.88 15.46
CA MET A 10 -10.05 -18.14 14.28
C MET A 10 -11.02 -16.97 14.03
N ALA A 11 -10.55 -15.75 14.23
CA ALA A 11 -11.07 -14.61 13.51
C ALA A 11 -10.21 -14.47 12.24
N ALA A 12 -10.64 -15.12 11.17
CA ALA A 12 -10.18 -14.78 9.84
C ALA A 12 -10.57 -13.31 9.60
N MET A 13 -9.60 -12.38 9.69
CA MET A 13 -9.78 -11.06 9.10
C MET A 13 -9.76 -11.22 7.58
N VAL A 14 -10.89 -11.67 7.03
CA VAL A 14 -11.23 -11.53 5.62
C VAL A 14 -11.51 -10.05 5.40
N GLY A 15 -10.45 -9.33 5.06
CA GLY A 15 -10.46 -7.88 4.94
C GLY A 15 -9.07 -7.30 4.70
N VAL A 16 -8.02 -8.13 4.70
CA VAL A 16 -6.73 -7.73 4.15
C VAL A 16 -6.90 -7.75 2.64
N THR A 17 -7.20 -6.58 2.07
CA THR A 17 -6.93 -6.30 0.66
C THR A 17 -5.54 -6.84 0.38
N ALA A 18 -5.48 -7.97 -0.31
CA ALA A 18 -4.24 -8.65 -0.58
C ALA A 18 -3.51 -7.85 -1.68
N ALA A 19 -2.91 -6.73 -1.26
CA ALA A 19 -1.84 -6.10 -1.98
C ALA A 19 -0.64 -7.04 -1.81
N TYR A 20 -0.57 -8.05 -2.67
CA TYR A 20 0.60 -8.89 -2.78
C TYR A 20 1.73 -8.03 -3.34
N ALA A 21 2.61 -7.59 -2.47
CA ALA A 21 3.83 -6.91 -2.84
C ALA A 21 4.84 -7.93 -3.40
N SER A 22 4.67 -8.35 -4.65
CA SER A 22 5.70 -9.11 -5.38
C SER A 22 6.76 -8.18 -6.00
N GLY A 23 7.03 -7.03 -5.37
CA GLY A 23 7.74 -5.90 -5.94
C GLY A 23 7.99 -4.79 -4.91
N PHE A 24 8.07 -3.53 -5.33
CA PHE A 24 8.29 -2.42 -4.39
C PHE A 24 7.06 -2.08 -3.53
N VAL A 25 7.32 -1.73 -2.26
CA VAL A 25 6.38 -1.06 -1.36
C VAL A 25 7.06 0.16 -0.77
N VAL A 26 6.57 1.35 -1.14
CA VAL A 26 7.10 2.60 -0.60
C VAL A 26 6.07 3.25 0.28
N THR A 27 6.45 3.57 1.51
CA THR A 27 5.64 4.40 2.40
C THR A 27 6.28 5.77 2.51
N SER A 28 5.50 6.83 2.28
CA SER A 28 5.95 8.21 2.45
C SER A 28 4.90 9.01 3.18
N GLU A 29 5.34 9.85 4.11
CA GLU A 29 4.46 10.75 4.83
C GLU A 29 4.08 11.94 3.92
N MET A 30 2.78 12.21 3.84
CA MET A 30 2.22 13.39 3.20
C MET A 30 2.04 14.51 4.22
N SER A 31 2.03 15.76 3.75
CA SER A 31 1.58 16.88 4.58
C SER A 31 0.15 16.61 5.09
N ASN A 32 -0.07 16.93 6.38
CA ASN A 32 -1.32 16.78 7.15
C ASN A 32 -1.54 15.42 7.85
N GLY A 33 -0.47 14.71 8.24
CA GLY A 33 -0.56 13.48 9.05
C GLY A 33 -1.21 12.32 8.31
N ARG A 34 -0.98 12.26 7.00
CA ARG A 34 -1.43 11.17 6.13
C ARG A 34 -0.21 10.46 5.59
N ASP A 35 -0.34 9.17 5.32
CA ASP A 35 0.72 8.38 4.71
C ASP A 35 0.25 7.90 3.35
N ILE A 36 1.12 7.94 2.35
CA ILE A 36 0.89 7.31 1.07
C ILE A 36 1.75 6.06 0.97
N ARG A 37 1.11 4.93 0.66
CA ARG A 37 1.75 3.66 0.37
C ARG A 37 1.59 3.36 -1.10
N LEU A 38 2.70 3.18 -1.78
CA LEU A 38 2.75 2.85 -3.19
C LEU A 38 3.15 1.38 -3.32
N PHE A 39 2.40 0.64 -4.13
CA PHE A 39 2.57 -0.78 -4.39
C PHE A 39 2.75 -1.02 -5.88
N GLU A 40 3.68 -1.90 -6.24
CA GLU A 40 3.91 -2.29 -7.63
C GLU A 40 2.80 -3.16 -8.21
N HIS A 41 2.23 -4.05 -7.38
CA HIS A 41 1.19 -4.98 -7.78
C HIS A 41 0.03 -4.97 -6.79
N VAL A 42 -1.15 -4.64 -7.30
CA VAL A 42 -2.37 -4.52 -6.51
C VAL A 42 -3.51 -5.21 -7.24
N ALA A 43 -4.13 -6.21 -6.60
CA ALA A 43 -5.26 -6.93 -7.18
C ALA A 43 -6.43 -6.00 -7.54
N ALA A 44 -6.67 -4.95 -6.73
CA ALA A 44 -7.68 -3.93 -7.00
C ALA A 44 -7.37 -3.03 -8.22
N CYS A 45 -6.15 -3.09 -8.75
CA CYS A 45 -5.72 -2.36 -9.94
C CYS A 45 -5.36 -3.33 -11.09
N ASP A 46 -6.09 -4.44 -11.21
CA ASP A 46 -5.88 -5.50 -12.22
C ASP A 46 -4.45 -6.08 -12.22
N GLY A 47 -3.83 -6.14 -11.03
CA GLY A 47 -2.44 -6.58 -10.86
C GLY A 47 -1.40 -5.51 -11.21
N GLY A 48 -1.82 -4.31 -11.62
CA GLY A 48 -0.98 -3.16 -11.86
C GLY A 48 -0.64 -2.37 -10.58
N PRO A 49 0.12 -1.26 -10.73
CA PRO A 49 0.55 -0.44 -9.61
C PRO A 49 -0.60 0.38 -9.02
N GLY A 50 -0.59 0.52 -7.69
CA GLY A 50 -1.62 1.25 -6.97
C GLY A 50 -1.03 2.02 -5.79
N ALA A 51 -1.67 3.12 -5.45
CA ALA A 51 -1.31 3.93 -4.29
C ALA A 51 -2.50 4.08 -3.33
N PHE A 52 -2.21 3.94 -2.04
CA PHE A 52 -3.16 3.91 -0.94
C PHE A 52 -2.78 4.99 0.04
N VAL A 53 -3.74 5.83 0.42
CA VAL A 53 -3.54 6.92 1.35
C VAL A 53 -4.21 6.57 2.67
N TYR A 54 -3.43 6.61 3.74
CA TYR A 54 -3.86 6.33 5.10
C TYR A 54 -3.86 7.61 5.93
N ARG A 55 -4.72 7.66 6.94
CA ARG A 55 -4.70 8.67 8.00
C ARG A 55 -4.85 7.96 9.33
N HIS A 56 -3.87 8.08 10.22
CA HIS A 56 -3.82 7.34 11.48
C HIS A 56 -4.09 5.83 11.29
N GLY A 57 -3.45 5.22 10.29
CA GLY A 57 -3.61 3.79 9.96
C GLY A 57 -4.92 3.40 9.24
N THR A 58 -5.86 4.33 9.04
CA THR A 58 -7.12 4.08 8.33
C THR A 58 -6.98 4.45 6.86
N LEU A 59 -7.39 3.57 5.93
CA LEU A 59 -7.41 3.87 4.50
C LEU A 59 -8.46 4.96 4.21
N VAL A 60 -8.03 6.09 3.66
CA VAL A 60 -8.89 7.24 3.33
C VAL A 60 -9.04 7.49 1.84
N SER A 61 -8.13 6.98 1.02
CA SER A 61 -8.22 7.07 -0.45
C SER A 61 -7.34 6.01 -1.10
N GLN A 62 -7.66 5.65 -2.33
CA GLN A 62 -6.79 4.82 -3.18
C GLN A 62 -6.85 5.30 -4.63
N THR A 63 -5.84 4.96 -5.42
CA THR A 63 -5.78 5.28 -6.85
C THR A 63 -4.96 4.22 -7.58
N CYS A 64 -5.43 3.83 -8.76
CA CYS A 64 -4.67 3.03 -9.72
C CYS A 64 -3.98 3.92 -10.78
N ASN A 65 -4.11 5.26 -10.67
CA ASN A 65 -3.42 6.20 -11.55
C ASN A 65 -1.96 6.37 -11.13
N VAL A 66 -1.20 5.29 -11.29
CA VAL A 66 0.22 5.23 -11.01
C VAL A 66 0.97 4.94 -12.29
N ARG A 67 1.92 5.81 -12.62
CA ARG A 67 2.80 5.65 -13.78
C ARG A 67 4.22 5.39 -13.33
N VAL A 68 4.65 4.14 -13.47
CA VAL A 68 6.03 3.72 -13.19
C VAL A 68 6.88 3.95 -14.44
N THR A 69 8.08 4.49 -14.26
CA THR A 69 9.05 4.78 -15.33
C THR A 69 10.46 4.45 -14.84
N ALA A 70 11.44 4.44 -15.75
CA ALA A 70 12.84 4.26 -15.39
C ALA A 70 13.40 5.31 -14.41
N ARG A 71 12.71 6.45 -14.23
CA ARG A 71 13.09 7.51 -13.27
C ARG A 71 12.43 7.37 -11.90
N GLY A 72 11.41 6.51 -11.79
CA GLY A 72 10.58 6.37 -10.58
C GLY A 72 9.10 6.29 -10.90
N ALA A 73 8.26 6.47 -9.89
CA ALA A 73 6.81 6.36 -9.98
C ALA A 73 6.13 7.71 -9.78
N THR A 74 5.20 8.04 -10.67
CA THR A 74 4.27 9.16 -10.49
C THR A 74 2.93 8.62 -10.00
N VAL A 75 2.40 9.18 -8.92
CA VAL A 75 1.05 8.91 -8.43
C VAL A 75 0.18 10.15 -8.63
N VAL A 76 -0.98 9.97 -9.25
CA VAL A 76 -2.02 11.01 -9.33
C VAL A 76 -3.12 10.66 -8.34
N LEU A 77 -3.41 11.57 -7.41
CA LEU A 77 -4.48 11.47 -6.43
C LEU A 77 -5.59 12.47 -6.78
N PRO A 78 -6.59 12.08 -7.60
CA PRO A 78 -7.67 12.98 -8.00
C PRO A 78 -8.44 13.53 -6.80
N ALA A 79 -8.67 12.69 -5.78
CA ALA A 79 -9.37 13.05 -4.56
C ALA A 79 -8.75 14.24 -3.80
N PHE A 80 -7.48 14.53 -4.05
CA PHE A 80 -6.75 15.63 -3.40
C PHE A 80 -6.23 16.67 -4.38
N ASN A 81 -6.50 16.54 -5.69
CA ASN A 81 -5.85 17.33 -6.75
C ASN A 81 -4.32 17.40 -6.58
N GLN A 82 -3.70 16.29 -6.17
CA GLN A 82 -2.27 16.21 -5.88
C GLN A 82 -1.58 15.18 -6.75
N ARG A 83 -0.31 15.46 -7.06
CA ARG A 83 0.59 14.56 -7.78
C ARG A 83 1.84 14.34 -6.95
N PHE A 84 2.20 13.08 -6.75
CA PHE A 84 3.40 12.67 -6.04
C PHE A 84 4.37 12.02 -7.01
N PHE A 85 5.65 12.29 -6.81
CA PHE A 85 6.73 11.64 -7.53
C PHE A 85 7.65 10.96 -6.54
N PHE A 86 7.80 9.65 -6.72
CA PHE A 86 8.69 8.79 -5.95
C PHE A 86 9.88 8.47 -6.86
N PRO A 87 11.08 9.00 -6.57
CA PRO A 87 12.24 8.73 -7.39
C PRO A 87 12.65 7.25 -7.27
N ARG A 88 13.29 6.71 -8.31
CA ARG A 88 13.54 5.25 -8.44
C ARG A 88 14.34 4.66 -7.27
N ASP A 89 15.29 5.42 -6.74
CA ASP A 89 16.04 5.08 -5.54
C ASP A 89 15.14 4.79 -4.33
N THR A 90 14.03 5.53 -4.17
CA THR A 90 13.06 5.27 -3.08
C THR A 90 12.19 4.04 -3.32
N LEU A 91 12.00 3.63 -4.58
CA LEU A 91 11.24 2.43 -4.93
C LEU A 91 12.01 1.15 -4.57
N TYR A 92 13.33 1.17 -4.76
CA TYR A 92 14.17 -0.01 -4.63
C TYR A 92 15.18 0.08 -3.48
N ALA A 93 15.01 1.05 -2.56
CA ALA A 93 15.93 1.32 -1.44
C ALA A 93 16.21 0.10 -0.52
N HIS A 94 15.39 -0.94 -0.59
CA HIS A 94 15.55 -2.19 0.18
C HIS A 94 15.82 -3.43 -0.69
N SER A 95 16.29 -3.26 -1.94
CA SER A 95 16.56 -4.39 -2.86
C SER A 95 17.99 -4.91 -2.78
N ASP A 96 18.86 -4.30 -1.99
CA ASP A 96 20.21 -4.79 -1.71
C ASP A 96 20.22 -5.50 -0.35
N SER A 97 19.92 -6.81 -0.36
CA SER A 97 20.54 -7.76 0.56
C SER A 97 20.52 -9.18 0.00
#